data_AF-A0A7K2M0U7-F1
#
_entry.id   AF-A0A7K2M0U7-F1
#
_cell.length_a   1.000
_cell.length_b   1.000
_cell.length_c   1.000
_cell.angle_alpha   90.00
_cell.angle_beta   90.00
_cell.angle_gamma   90.00
#
_symmetry.space_group_name_H-M   'P 1'
#
loop_
_entity.id
_entity.type
_entity.pdbx_description
1 polymer ?
#
loop_
_entity_poly.entity_id
_entity_poly.type
_entity_poly.pdbx_seq_one_letter_code
_entity_poly.pdbx_strand_id
1 'polypeptide(L)'
;AVAVGGTPEDFARELAALAEGVPSRRTVRGAVTGGAAGGGARPVFVFPGQGSQWAGMARELLAASEPFRAELTRCAEALAPHTDWDLLDVVSREDAPELGRVDVVQPALFAVMVSLAAAWRSLGVEPAAVVGHSQGEIAAA
;
A
#
# COMPACT_ATOMS: atom_id res chain seq x y z
N ALA A 1 9.33 19.46 4.17
CA ALA A 1 9.96 18.25 4.72
C ALA A 1 9.03 17.64 5.76
N VAL A 2 9.07 16.32 5.95
CA VAL A 2 8.19 15.56 6.86
C VAL A 2 9.04 14.60 7.69
N ALA A 3 8.66 14.40 8.96
CA ALA A 3 9.24 13.40 9.86
C ALA A 3 8.10 12.53 10.44
N VAL A 4 8.34 11.22 10.58
CA VAL A 4 7.37 10.26 11.11
C VAL A 4 7.92 9.62 12.39
N GLY A 5 7.14 9.59 13.46
CA GLY A 5 7.53 9.02 14.75
C GLY A 5 6.34 8.44 15.50
N GLY A 6 6.58 7.43 16.34
CA GLY A 6 5.55 6.82 17.18
C GLY A 6 5.49 7.42 18.59
N THR A 7 6.56 8.11 19.02
CA THR A 7 6.67 8.74 20.34
C THR A 7 7.28 10.15 20.25
N PRO A 8 7.17 10.98 21.30
CA PRO A 8 7.84 12.28 21.35
C PRO A 8 9.37 12.20 21.15
N GLU A 9 10.01 11.16 21.70
CA GLU A 9 11.45 10.93 21.56
C GLU A 9 11.83 10.56 20.12
N ASP A 10 10.98 9.79 19.43
CA ASP A 10 11.14 9.54 18.00
C ASP A 10 11.10 10.84 17.22
N PHE A 11 10.09 11.68 17.44
CA PHE A 11 9.98 12.96 16.73
C PHE A 11 11.17 13.87 17.00
N ALA A 12 11.62 14.00 18.25
CA ALA A 12 12.78 14.82 18.60
C ALA A 12 14.03 14.38 17.83
N ARG A 13 14.29 13.06 17.78
CA ARG A 13 15.41 12.49 17.05
C ARG A 13 15.31 12.71 15.54
N GLU A 14 14.14 12.45 14.94
CA GLU A 14 13.98 12.60 13.49
C GLU A 14 14.01 14.08 13.04
N LEU A 15 13.51 15.00 13.87
CA LEU A 15 13.59 16.44 13.62
C LEU A 15 15.04 16.95 13.73
N ALA A 16 15.84 16.43 14.68
CA ALA A 16 17.26 16.76 14.78
C ALA A 16 18.02 16.29 13.53
N ALA A 17 17.82 15.04 13.09
CA ALA A 17 18.39 14.53 11.85
C ALA A 17 17.98 15.40 10.63
N LEU A 18 16.73 15.87 10.62
CA LEU A 18 16.24 16.78 9.59
C LEU A 18 16.90 18.18 9.67
N ALA A 19 17.17 18.73 10.85
CA ALA A 19 17.88 20.00 10.97
C ALA A 19 19.34 19.88 10.49
N GLU A 20 19.99 18.76 10.78
CA GLU A 20 21.43 18.55 10.53
C GLU A 20 21.76 18.07 9.11
N GLY A 21 20.77 17.77 8.28
CA GLY A 21 21.04 17.23 6.94
C GLY A 21 21.24 15.72 6.90
N VAL A 22 21.09 15.04 8.03
CA VAL A 22 21.36 13.60 8.15
C VAL A 22 20.19 12.79 7.56
N PRO A 23 20.43 11.88 6.61
CA PRO A 23 19.40 11.00 6.09
C PRO A 23 18.85 10.06 7.15
N SER A 24 17.52 9.90 7.20
CA SER A 24 16.85 8.91 8.04
C SER A 24 15.75 8.21 7.24
N ARG A 25 15.46 6.93 7.57
CA ARG A 25 14.35 6.18 6.98
C ARG A 25 12.97 6.75 7.35
N ARG A 26 12.93 7.65 8.34
CA ARG A 26 11.69 8.27 8.86
C ARG A 26 11.57 9.75 8.50
N THR A 27 12.48 10.28 7.69
CA THR A 27 12.42 11.66 7.20
C THR A 27 12.31 11.70 5.68
N VAL A 28 11.49 12.62 5.18
CA VAL A 28 11.32 12.88 3.75
C VAL A 28 11.58 14.35 3.49
N ARG A 29 12.51 14.65 2.58
CA ARG A 29 12.74 15.99 2.04
C ARG A 29 12.31 15.99 0.58
N GLY A 30 11.53 17.00 0.20
CA GLY A 30 11.20 17.29 -1.18
C GLY A 30 11.30 18.80 -1.40
N ALA A 31 11.81 19.19 -2.56
CA ALA A 31 11.65 20.54 -3.07
C ALA A 31 10.37 20.56 -3.92
N VAL A 32 9.46 21.50 -3.64
CA VAL A 32 8.34 21.75 -4.56
C VAL A 32 8.90 22.55 -5.73
N THR A 33 9.48 21.86 -6.71
CA THR A 33 9.97 22.48 -7.95
C THR A 33 8.79 22.61 -8.90
N GLY A 34 8.08 23.73 -8.81
CA GLY A 34 6.89 24.02 -9.60
C GLY A 34 5.78 24.52 -8.69
N GLY A 35 5.53 25.83 -8.73
CA GLY A 35 4.41 26.40 -7.98
C GLY A 35 3.12 25.70 -8.35
N ALA A 36 2.30 25.39 -7.35
CA ALA A 36 0.90 24.99 -7.51
C ALA A 36 0.04 26.16 -8.02
N ALA A 37 0.53 26.90 -9.00
CA ALA A 37 -0.20 27.92 -9.72
C ALA A 37 -0.90 27.24 -10.91
N GLY A 38 -2.02 26.58 -10.62
CA GLY A 38 -3.09 26.34 -11.61
C GLY A 38 -3.28 24.92 -12.15
N GLY A 39 -2.36 23.98 -11.93
CA GLY A 39 -2.53 22.57 -12.32
C GLY A 39 -2.26 21.63 -11.15
N GLY A 40 -3.29 21.01 -10.59
CA GLY A 40 -3.13 20.04 -9.49
C GLY A 40 -2.21 18.87 -9.86
N ALA A 41 -1.67 18.20 -8.85
CA ALA A 41 -0.91 16.96 -9.05
C ALA A 41 -1.76 15.96 -9.85
N ARG A 42 -1.15 15.30 -10.84
CA ARG A 42 -1.79 14.25 -11.65
C ARG A 42 -1.06 12.93 -11.41
N PRO A 43 -1.28 12.27 -10.25
CA PRO A 43 -0.58 11.04 -9.93
C PRO A 43 -1.04 9.90 -10.83
N VAL A 44 -0.16 8.94 -11.08
CA VAL A 44 -0.48 7.69 -11.77
C VAL A 44 -0.31 6.56 -10.78
N PHE A 45 -1.33 5.71 -10.62
CA PHE A 45 -1.19 4.49 -9.83
C PHE A 45 -0.65 3.36 -10.71
N VAL A 46 0.39 2.69 -10.21
CA VAL A 46 1.08 1.59 -10.90
C VAL A 46 0.80 0.30 -10.15
N PHE A 47 0.20 -0.66 -10.85
CA PHE A 47 -0.20 -1.95 -10.30
C PHE A 47 0.73 -3.05 -10.86
N PRO A 48 1.74 -3.51 -10.10
CA PRO A 48 2.68 -4.52 -10.58
C PRO A 48 2.03 -5.90 -10.76
N GLY A 49 2.76 -6.80 -11.43
CA GLY A 49 2.42 -8.21 -11.47
C GLY A 49 2.91 -8.97 -10.23
N GLN A 50 3.09 -10.27 -10.37
CA GLN A 50 3.65 -11.12 -9.32
C GLN A 50 5.11 -10.75 -8.99
N GLY A 51 5.52 -10.89 -7.72
CA GLY A 51 6.89 -10.70 -7.25
C GLY A 51 7.02 -9.77 -6.03
N SER A 52 5.98 -9.00 -5.71
CA SER A 52 5.95 -8.10 -4.55
C SER A 52 5.38 -8.72 -3.28
N GLN A 53 4.95 -9.98 -3.31
CA GLN A 53 4.37 -10.66 -2.16
C GLN A 53 5.42 -10.97 -1.09
N TRP A 54 4.99 -10.92 0.17
CA TRP A 54 5.76 -11.39 1.33
C TRP A 54 4.79 -11.81 2.44
N ALA A 55 5.23 -12.71 3.33
CA ALA A 55 4.36 -13.21 4.41
C ALA A 55 4.03 -12.10 5.41
N GLY A 56 2.74 -11.92 5.72
CA GLY A 56 2.25 -10.89 6.63
C GLY A 56 2.06 -9.52 5.98
N MET A 57 2.10 -9.44 4.63
CA MET A 57 2.09 -8.16 3.90
C MET A 57 0.90 -7.22 4.18
N ALA A 58 -0.23 -7.76 4.64
CA ALA A 58 -1.41 -6.97 4.96
C ALA A 58 -1.65 -6.78 6.46
N ARG A 59 -0.89 -7.48 7.32
CA ARG A 59 -1.20 -7.64 8.75
C ARG A 59 -1.34 -6.32 9.51
N GLU A 60 -0.34 -5.45 9.38
CA GLU A 60 -0.32 -4.18 10.13
C GLU A 60 -1.38 -3.21 9.63
N LEU A 61 -1.58 -3.13 8.31
CA LEU A 61 -2.60 -2.26 7.71
C LEU A 61 -4.01 -2.76 7.98
N LEU A 62 -4.22 -4.07 8.04
CA LEU A 62 -5.47 -4.66 8.53
C LEU A 62 -5.80 -4.13 9.93
N ALA A 63 -4.82 -3.93 10.82
CA ALA A 63 -5.07 -3.38 12.15
C ALA A 63 -5.19 -1.85 12.18
N ALA A 64 -4.39 -1.14 11.38
CA ALA A 64 -4.18 0.30 11.52
C ALA A 64 -4.97 1.18 10.53
N SER A 65 -5.44 0.64 9.40
CA SER A 65 -6.08 1.41 8.33
C SER A 65 -7.49 0.88 8.03
N GLU A 66 -8.50 1.68 8.35
CA GLU A 66 -9.90 1.33 8.03
C GLU A 66 -10.12 1.18 6.51
N PRO A 67 -9.68 2.12 5.63
CA PRO A 67 -10.02 2.03 4.21
C PRO A 67 -9.38 0.82 3.54
N PHE A 68 -8.17 0.47 3.99
CA PHE A 68 -7.49 -0.75 3.56
C PHE A 68 -8.26 -2.00 4.03
N ARG A 69 -8.63 -2.06 5.32
CA ARG A 69 -9.35 -3.20 5.89
C ARG A 69 -10.70 -3.41 5.21
N ALA A 70 -11.47 -2.34 4.99
CA ALA A 70 -12.77 -2.41 4.36
C ALA A 70 -12.69 -2.98 2.93
N GLU A 71 -11.78 -2.48 2.10
CA GLU A 71 -11.63 -2.97 0.72
C GLU A 71 -11.06 -4.39 0.68
N LEU A 72 -10.15 -4.74 1.59
CA LEU A 72 -9.59 -6.09 1.66
C LEU A 72 -10.63 -7.12 2.10
N THR A 73 -11.50 -6.78 3.06
CA THR A 73 -12.63 -7.61 3.47
C THR A 73 -13.62 -7.79 2.32
N ARG A 74 -13.95 -6.72 1.59
CA ARG A 74 -14.82 -6.81 0.41
C ARG A 74 -14.23 -7.72 -0.68
N CYS A 75 -12.91 -7.67 -0.89
CA CYS A 75 -12.21 -8.58 -1.79
C CYS A 75 -12.26 -10.03 -1.28
N ALA A 76 -12.12 -10.26 0.02
CA ALA A 76 -12.24 -11.59 0.63
C ALA A 76 -13.64 -12.18 0.38
N GLU A 77 -14.69 -11.39 0.59
CA GLU A 77 -16.08 -11.78 0.34
C GLU A 77 -16.33 -12.11 -1.15
N ALA A 78 -15.76 -11.30 -2.05
CA ALA A 78 -15.89 -11.52 -3.50
C ALA A 78 -15.14 -12.76 -3.99
N LEU A 79 -13.99 -13.07 -3.39
CA LEU A 79 -13.16 -14.22 -3.78
C LEU A 79 -13.62 -15.54 -3.15
N ALA A 80 -14.28 -15.50 -1.98
CA ALA A 80 -14.67 -16.70 -1.23
C ALA A 80 -15.44 -17.76 -2.04
N PRO A 81 -16.34 -17.44 -3.00
CA PRO A 81 -17.00 -18.45 -3.84
C PRO A 81 -16.07 -19.14 -4.86
N HIS A 82 -14.87 -18.60 -5.08
CA HIS A 82 -13.93 -19.01 -6.12
C HIS A 82 -12.66 -19.65 -5.56
N THR A 83 -12.49 -19.66 -4.23
CA THR A 83 -11.29 -20.16 -3.55
C THR A 83 -11.63 -21.17 -2.46
N ASP A 84 -10.68 -22.04 -2.14
CA ASP A 84 -10.75 -23.00 -1.02
C ASP A 84 -9.95 -22.54 0.21
N TRP A 85 -9.46 -21.30 0.20
CA TRP A 85 -8.66 -20.66 1.24
C TRP A 85 -9.23 -19.30 1.65
N ASP A 86 -8.92 -18.87 2.87
CA ASP A 86 -9.32 -17.58 3.43
C ASP A 86 -8.27 -16.51 3.08
N LEU A 87 -8.70 -15.46 2.37
CA LEU A 87 -7.81 -14.38 1.97
C LEU A 87 -7.18 -13.65 3.16
N LEU A 88 -7.99 -13.30 4.16
CA LEU A 88 -7.54 -12.52 5.31
C LEU A 88 -6.52 -13.32 6.13
N ASP A 89 -6.72 -14.63 6.27
CA ASP A 89 -5.74 -15.52 6.88
C ASP A 89 -4.43 -15.49 6.09
N VAL A 90 -4.47 -15.82 4.79
CA VAL A 90 -3.28 -15.92 3.93
C VAL A 90 -2.42 -14.64 3.94
N VAL A 91 -3.03 -13.45 3.84
CA VAL A 91 -2.25 -12.20 3.73
C VAL A 91 -1.79 -11.62 5.07
N SER A 92 -2.31 -12.12 6.19
CA SER A 92 -1.97 -11.61 7.54
C SER A 92 -1.02 -12.49 8.33
N ARG A 93 -0.85 -13.77 7.94
CA ARG A 93 0.05 -14.71 8.61
C ARG A 93 1.53 -14.41 8.38
N GLU A 94 2.33 -14.56 9.43
CA GLU A 94 3.81 -14.43 9.35
C GLU A 94 4.46 -15.58 8.58
N ASP A 95 3.77 -16.73 8.50
CA ASP A 95 4.12 -17.87 7.66
C ASP A 95 3.01 -18.11 6.63
N ALA A 96 3.33 -17.90 5.36
CA ALA A 96 2.35 -18.04 4.27
C ALA A 96 2.97 -18.80 3.08
N PRO A 97 3.31 -20.10 3.25
CA PRO A 97 3.83 -20.93 2.15
C PRO A 97 2.88 -21.02 0.95
N GLU A 98 1.58 -20.80 1.18
CA GLU A 98 0.53 -20.75 0.16
C GLU A 98 0.78 -19.65 -0.87
N LEU A 99 1.46 -18.55 -0.51
CA LEU A 99 1.86 -17.50 -1.46
C LEU A 99 2.89 -17.99 -2.51
N GLY A 100 3.39 -19.22 -2.38
CA GLY A 100 4.15 -19.90 -3.45
C GLY A 100 3.27 -20.47 -4.57
N ARG A 101 1.96 -20.66 -4.33
CA ARG A 101 0.98 -21.14 -5.30
C ARG A 101 0.44 -19.99 -6.14
N VAL A 102 0.47 -20.13 -7.46
CA VAL A 102 0.02 -19.08 -8.38
C VAL A 102 -1.46 -18.72 -8.18
N ASP A 103 -2.30 -19.73 -7.95
CA ASP A 103 -3.74 -19.58 -7.72
C ASP A 103 -4.08 -18.91 -6.38
N VAL A 104 -3.11 -18.79 -5.47
CA VAL A 104 -3.24 -18.05 -4.20
C VAL A 104 -2.63 -16.66 -4.30
N VAL A 105 -1.39 -16.58 -4.80
CA VAL A 105 -0.63 -15.32 -4.81
C VAL A 105 -1.23 -14.28 -5.74
N GLN A 106 -1.79 -14.68 -6.90
CA GLN A 106 -2.33 -13.71 -7.83
C GLN A 106 -3.59 -13.01 -7.29
N PRO A 107 -4.62 -13.73 -6.79
CA PRO A 107 -5.78 -13.09 -6.19
C PRO A 107 -5.44 -12.33 -4.90
N ALA A 108 -4.50 -12.84 -4.09
CA ALA A 108 -4.05 -12.15 -2.89
C ALA A 108 -3.36 -10.81 -3.21
N LEU A 109 -2.48 -10.78 -4.21
CA LEU A 109 -1.84 -9.54 -4.67
C LEU A 109 -2.85 -8.56 -5.26
N PHE A 110 -3.82 -9.04 -6.06
CA PHE A 110 -4.91 -8.21 -6.55
C PHE A 110 -5.62 -7.49 -5.39
N ALA A 111 -6.05 -8.26 -4.39
CA ALA A 111 -6.80 -7.73 -3.25
C ALA A 111 -5.98 -6.71 -2.43
N VAL A 112 -4.69 -6.99 -2.19
CA VAL A 112 -3.81 -6.05 -1.48
C VAL A 112 -3.60 -4.77 -2.30
N MET A 113 -3.38 -4.87 -3.61
CA MET A 113 -3.16 -3.71 -4.46
C MET A 113 -4.37 -2.78 -4.52
N VAL A 114 -5.59 -3.31 -4.70
CA VAL A 114 -6.81 -2.48 -4.72
C VAL A 114 -7.10 -1.87 -3.35
N SER A 115 -6.77 -2.59 -2.27
CA SER A 115 -6.90 -2.09 -0.89
C SER A 115 -5.91 -0.97 -0.57
N LEU A 116 -4.68 -1.05 -1.08
CA LEU A 116 -3.71 0.05 -1.00
C LEU A 116 -4.18 1.26 -1.82
N ALA A 117 -4.76 1.04 -2.99
CA ALA A 117 -5.34 2.12 -3.79
C ALA A 117 -6.50 2.81 -3.03
N ALA A 118 -7.37 2.05 -2.35
CA ALA A 118 -8.42 2.60 -1.49
C ALA A 118 -7.83 3.44 -0.34
N ALA A 119 -6.77 2.96 0.31
CA ALA A 119 -6.07 3.72 1.35
C ALA A 119 -5.49 5.04 0.82
N TRP A 120 -4.85 5.04 -0.35
CA TRP A 120 -4.35 6.27 -0.98
C TRP A 120 -5.45 7.27 -1.31
N ARG A 121 -6.57 6.79 -1.88
CA ARG A 121 -7.72 7.64 -2.23
C ARG A 121 -8.37 8.24 -0.99
N SER A 122 -8.42 7.51 0.13
CA SER A 122 -8.91 8.03 1.42
C SER A 122 -8.10 9.22 1.95
N LEU A 123 -6.83 9.33 1.54
CA LEU A 123 -5.92 10.45 1.87
C LEU A 123 -5.99 11.59 0.85
N GLY A 124 -6.95 11.55 -0.10
CA GLY A 124 -7.14 12.57 -1.13
C GLY A 124 -6.22 12.43 -2.34
N VAL A 125 -5.48 11.33 -2.46
CA VAL A 125 -4.64 11.05 -3.63
C VAL A 125 -5.47 10.29 -4.66
N GLU A 126 -6.12 11.03 -5.56
CA GLU A 126 -6.90 10.45 -6.66
C GLU A 126 -6.02 10.26 -7.91
N PRO A 127 -5.94 9.05 -8.49
CA PRO A 127 -5.16 8.81 -9.70
C PRO A 127 -5.76 9.52 -10.91
N ALA A 128 -4.93 10.27 -11.64
CA ALA A 128 -5.30 10.83 -12.95
C ALA A 128 -5.20 9.78 -14.07
N ALA A 129 -4.44 8.71 -13.84
CA ALA A 129 -4.36 7.54 -14.69
C ALA A 129 -3.92 6.32 -13.87
N VAL A 130 -4.10 5.14 -14.44
CA VAL A 130 -3.67 3.86 -13.89
C VAL A 130 -2.91 3.08 -14.95
N VAL A 131 -1.93 2.29 -14.53
CA VAL A 131 -1.23 1.34 -15.40
C VAL A 131 -0.97 0.05 -14.64
N GLY A 132 -1.26 -1.07 -15.28
CA GLY A 132 -0.98 -2.39 -14.75
C GLY A 132 0.12 -3.10 -15.52
N HIS A 133 0.83 -4.01 -14.87
CA HIS A 133 1.77 -4.91 -15.52
C HIS A 133 1.29 -6.36 -15.40
N SER A 134 0.97 -7.01 -16.53
CA SER A 134 0.45 -8.39 -16.56
C SER A 134 -0.82 -8.50 -15.70
N GLN A 135 -0.91 -9.42 -14.72
CA GLN A 135 -2.08 -9.52 -13.83
C GLN A 135 -2.41 -8.22 -13.08
N GLY A 136 -1.44 -7.29 -12.95
CA GLY A 136 -1.66 -5.98 -12.37
C GLY A 136 -2.64 -5.12 -13.17
N GLU A 137 -2.84 -5.41 -14.46
CA GLU A 137 -3.89 -4.76 -15.27
C GLU A 137 -5.29 -5.05 -14.73
N ILE A 138 -5.51 -6.19 -14.07
CA ILE A 138 -6.78 -6.52 -13.43
C ILE A 138 -7.04 -5.60 -12.24
N ALA A 139 -6.01 -5.25 -11.46
CA ALA A 139 -6.12 -4.31 -10.35
C ALA A 139 -6.24 -2.85 -10.81
N ALA A 140 -5.76 -2.54 -12.01
CA ALA A 140 -5.86 -1.22 -12.61
C ALA A 140 -7.23 -0.94 -13.26
N ALA A 141 -7.94 -1.99 -13.73
CA ALA A 141 -9.21 -1.89 -14.45
C ALA A 141 -10.41 -1.58 -13.52
#